data_AF-A0A534W8W8-F1
#
_entry.id   AF-A0A534W8W8-F1
#
_cell.length_a   1.000
_cell.length_b   1.000
_cell.length_c   1.000
_cell.angle_alpha   90.00
_cell.angle_beta   90.00
_cell.angle_gamma   90.00
#
_symmetry.space_group_name_H-M   'P 1'
#
loop_
_entity.id
_entity.type
_entity.pdbx_description
1 polymer ?
#
loop_
_entity_poly.entity_id
_entity_poly.type
_entity_poly.pdbx_seq_one_letter_code
_entity_poly.pdbx_strand_id
1 'polypeptide(L)'
;MNPGVAVLDEMPERWARWRLFRNRRGTRTLLWIVLSLYPTFGVLDWVLAPRSALSLLWGTRFIVAAVTLIMFRVVRTSVFDRHPDAISSAYMLLCAFGISLMTVFMGGLASPYYAGLSLAIVATGLLFVWPAQVVLFTHASISTAIIAGTGQMLLFRTHRETIASQVTIERTTANLKAAHEQLKQLDRFKSQFFANITHEFKTPLAMILSPLELLLHGEVGEIPPTQRATFEMMFRSGMKLL
;
A
#
# COMPACT_ATOMS: atom_id res chain seq x y z
N MET A 1 -29.04 -57.15 -40.22
CA MET A 1 -28.47 -56.15 -39.30
C MET A 1 -27.82 -55.06 -40.13
N ASN A 2 -28.26 -53.80 -39.98
CA ASN A 2 -27.76 -52.69 -40.77
C ASN A 2 -26.41 -52.23 -40.19
N PRO A 3 -25.28 -52.33 -40.92
CA PRO A 3 -23.95 -52.01 -40.40
C PRO A 3 -23.81 -50.56 -39.93
N GLY A 4 -24.67 -49.64 -40.41
CA GLY A 4 -24.68 -48.25 -39.97
C GLY A 4 -25.16 -48.03 -38.53
N VAL A 5 -25.99 -48.93 -37.98
CA VAL A 5 -26.53 -48.79 -36.60
C VAL A 5 -25.47 -49.18 -35.56
N ALA A 6 -24.70 -50.24 -35.82
CA ALA A 6 -23.60 -50.66 -34.94
C ALA A 6 -22.49 -49.59 -34.81
N VAL A 7 -22.23 -48.82 -35.87
CA VAL A 7 -21.23 -47.73 -35.85
C VAL A 7 -21.68 -46.58 -34.95
N LEU A 8 -22.98 -46.26 -34.90
CA LEU A 8 -23.53 -45.19 -34.07
C LEU A 8 -23.51 -45.57 -32.58
N ASP A 9 -23.77 -46.83 -32.26
CA ASP A 9 -23.76 -47.33 -30.88
C ASP A 9 -22.34 -47.38 -30.29
N GLU A 10 -21.29 -47.56 -31.10
CA GLU A 10 -19.89 -47.56 -30.66
C GLU A 10 -19.23 -46.17 -30.57
N MET A 11 -19.82 -45.13 -31.17
CA MET A 11 -19.23 -43.79 -31.21
C MET A 11 -18.95 -43.18 -29.82
N PRO A 12 -19.85 -43.27 -28.83
CA PRO A 12 -19.62 -42.68 -27.51
C PRO A 12 -18.42 -43.28 -26.78
N GLU A 13 -18.24 -44.60 -26.86
CA GLU A 13 -17.11 -45.29 -26.23
C GLU A 13 -15.78 -45.00 -26.93
N ARG A 14 -15.79 -44.91 -28.28
CA ARG A 14 -14.61 -44.51 -29.06
C ARG A 14 -14.19 -43.09 -28.71
N TRP A 15 -15.15 -42.17 -28.60
CA TRP A 15 -14.90 -40.78 -28.20
C TRP A 15 -14.35 -40.68 -26.78
N ALA A 16 -14.92 -41.42 -25.82
CA ALA A 16 -14.43 -41.46 -24.43
C ALA A 16 -12.97 -41.96 -24.34
N ARG A 17 -12.64 -43.05 -25.03
CA ARG A 17 -11.27 -43.59 -25.09
C ARG A 17 -10.29 -42.60 -25.72
N TRP A 18 -10.68 -41.97 -26.82
CA TRP A 18 -9.84 -40.97 -27.49
C TRP A 18 -9.58 -39.75 -26.60
N ARG A 19 -10.62 -39.22 -25.94
CA ARG A 19 -10.48 -38.09 -24.98
C ARG A 19 -9.55 -38.43 -23.84
N LEU A 20 -9.70 -39.62 -23.24
CA LEU A 20 -8.83 -40.08 -22.17
C LEU A 20 -7.36 -40.15 -22.63
N PHE A 21 -7.10 -40.75 -23.80
CA PHE A 21 -5.76 -40.82 -24.37
C PHE A 21 -5.16 -39.43 -24.64
N ARG A 22 -5.95 -38.53 -25.24
CA ARG A 22 -5.55 -37.15 -25.53
C ARG A 22 -5.22 -36.39 -24.25
N ASN A 23 -6.10 -36.45 -23.24
CA ASN A 23 -5.90 -35.74 -21.97
C ASN A 23 -4.72 -36.33 -21.18
N ARG A 24 -4.53 -37.66 -21.17
CA ARG A 24 -3.35 -38.30 -20.56
C ARG A 24 -2.05 -37.84 -21.22
N ARG A 25 -2.01 -37.78 -22.56
CA ARG A 25 -0.85 -37.26 -23.30
C ARG A 25 -0.62 -35.78 -22.99
N GLY A 26 -1.69 -34.98 -23.00
CA GLY A 26 -1.66 -33.56 -22.63
C GLY A 26 -1.09 -33.33 -21.23
N THR A 27 -1.56 -34.07 -20.23
CA THR A 27 -1.04 -33.97 -18.86
C THR A 27 0.44 -34.35 -18.81
N ARG A 28 0.88 -35.44 -19.44
CA ARG A 28 2.31 -35.82 -19.45
C ARG A 28 3.19 -34.73 -20.08
N THR A 29 2.75 -34.15 -21.20
CA THR A 29 3.47 -33.04 -21.84
C THR A 29 3.53 -31.83 -20.90
N LEU A 30 2.41 -31.47 -20.28
CA LEU A 30 2.35 -30.36 -19.32
C LEU A 30 3.30 -30.58 -18.14
N LEU A 31 3.34 -31.78 -17.55
CA LEU A 31 4.21 -32.07 -16.42
C LEU A 31 5.70 -31.84 -16.76
N TRP A 32 6.13 -32.22 -17.96
CA TRP A 32 7.49 -31.94 -18.43
C TRP A 32 7.73 -30.45 -18.68
N ILE A 33 6.75 -29.75 -19.27
CA ILE A 33 6.83 -28.29 -19.47
C ILE A 33 6.98 -27.59 -18.11
N VAL A 34 6.13 -27.93 -17.13
CA VAL A 34 6.17 -27.33 -15.79
C VAL A 34 7.49 -27.65 -15.09
N LEU A 35 7.92 -28.91 -15.11
CA LEU A 35 9.17 -29.33 -14.48
C LEU A 35 10.41 -28.65 -15.07
N SER A 36 10.36 -28.25 -16.35
CA SER A 36 11.45 -27.52 -17.03
C SER A 36 11.36 -26.00 -16.81
N LEU A 37 10.18 -25.41 -17.04
CA LEU A 37 9.99 -23.96 -16.97
C LEU A 37 10.10 -23.42 -15.55
N TYR A 38 9.55 -24.11 -14.55
CA TYR A 38 9.50 -23.58 -13.18
C TYR A 38 10.90 -23.35 -12.58
N PRO A 39 11.85 -24.30 -12.65
CA PRO A 39 13.23 -24.05 -12.23
C PRO A 39 13.92 -22.96 -13.06
N THR A 40 13.73 -22.96 -14.38
CA THR A 40 14.31 -21.96 -15.28
C THR A 40 13.88 -20.54 -14.89
N PHE A 41 12.59 -20.32 -14.68
CA PHE A 41 12.08 -19.05 -14.17
C PHE A 41 12.51 -18.78 -12.72
N GLY A 42 12.73 -19.82 -11.90
CA GLY A 42 13.24 -19.64 -10.53
C GLY A 42 14.66 -19.06 -10.50
N VAL A 43 15.51 -19.44 -11.47
CA VAL A 43 16.83 -18.84 -11.67
C VAL A 43 16.69 -17.39 -12.15
N LEU A 44 15.76 -17.12 -13.07
CA LEU A 44 15.51 -15.76 -13.55
C LEU A 44 15.06 -14.83 -12.42
N ASP A 45 14.21 -15.30 -11.51
CA ASP A 45 13.77 -14.54 -10.35
C ASP A 45 14.92 -14.13 -9.45
N TRP A 46 15.93 -14.98 -9.30
CA TRP A 46 17.11 -14.65 -8.50
C TRP A 46 17.84 -13.41 -9.01
N VAL A 47 17.74 -13.14 -10.32
CA VAL A 47 18.35 -11.97 -10.98
C VAL A 47 17.39 -10.78 -11.03
N LEU A 48 16.11 -11.01 -11.35
CA LEU A 48 15.15 -9.94 -11.66
C LEU A 48 14.23 -9.54 -10.51
N ALA A 49 13.96 -10.42 -9.56
CA ALA A 49 12.96 -10.18 -8.53
C ALA A 49 13.56 -9.48 -7.29
N PRO A 50 12.78 -8.62 -6.60
CA PRO A 50 13.19 -8.03 -5.33
C PRO A 50 13.49 -9.13 -4.29
N ARG A 51 14.55 -8.94 -3.49
CA ARG A 51 14.98 -9.94 -2.49
C ARG A 51 13.88 -10.30 -1.48
N SER A 52 12.98 -9.36 -1.18
CA SER A 52 11.83 -9.58 -0.30
C SER A 52 10.76 -10.50 -0.89
N ALA A 53 10.66 -10.60 -2.22
CA ALA A 53 9.68 -11.44 -2.89
C ALA A 53 10.19 -12.88 -3.13
N LEU A 54 11.50 -13.10 -3.11
CA LEU A 54 12.11 -14.39 -3.45
C LEU A 54 11.59 -15.57 -2.62
N SER A 55 11.34 -15.37 -1.32
CA SER A 55 10.82 -16.42 -0.44
C SER A 55 9.44 -16.92 -0.90
N LEU A 56 8.54 -15.99 -1.26
CA LEU A 56 7.21 -16.32 -1.78
C LEU A 56 7.31 -16.99 -3.15
N LEU A 57 8.13 -16.45 -4.05
CA LEU A 57 8.31 -16.94 -5.42
C LEU A 57 8.91 -18.35 -5.48
N TRP A 58 9.87 -18.65 -4.61
CA TRP A 58 10.45 -19.99 -4.52
C TRP A 58 9.56 -20.95 -3.75
N GLY A 59 8.88 -20.50 -2.70
CA GLY A 59 7.92 -21.33 -1.96
C GLY A 59 6.78 -21.83 -2.85
N THR A 60 6.18 -20.94 -3.64
CA THR A 60 5.15 -21.30 -4.62
C THR A 60 5.66 -22.28 -5.68
N ARG A 61 6.88 -22.08 -6.20
CA ARG A 61 7.50 -23.04 -7.15
C ARG A 61 7.77 -24.40 -6.53
N PHE A 62 8.29 -24.43 -5.31
CA PHE A 62 8.57 -25.68 -4.60
C PHE A 62 7.30 -26.51 -4.46
N ILE A 63 6.19 -25.87 -4.06
CA ILE A 63 4.88 -26.54 -3.96
C ILE A 63 4.45 -27.11 -5.31
N VAL A 64 4.46 -26.29 -6.38
CA VAL A 64 4.04 -26.76 -7.70
C VAL A 64 4.95 -27.86 -8.21
N ALA A 65 6.27 -27.77 -8.02
CA ALA A 65 7.23 -28.79 -8.42
C ALA A 65 7.00 -30.11 -7.65
N ALA A 66 6.77 -30.05 -6.33
CA ALA A 66 6.46 -31.22 -5.52
C ALA A 66 5.17 -31.91 -6.00
N VAL A 67 4.10 -31.16 -6.24
CA VAL A 67 2.85 -31.71 -6.78
C VAL A 67 3.05 -32.27 -8.20
N THR A 68 3.87 -31.62 -9.03
CA THR A 68 4.23 -32.10 -10.38
C THR A 68 4.89 -33.48 -10.33
N LEU A 69 5.81 -33.69 -9.39
CA LEU A 69 6.47 -34.99 -9.17
C LEU A 69 5.48 -36.08 -8.73
N ILE A 70 4.50 -35.74 -7.91
CA ILE A 70 3.41 -36.65 -7.52
C ILE A 70 2.52 -36.97 -8.72
N MET A 71 2.20 -35.96 -9.53
CA MET A 71 1.33 -36.11 -10.71
C MET A 71 1.91 -37.05 -11.76
N PHE A 72 3.24 -37.16 -11.90
CA PHE A 72 3.86 -38.17 -12.77
C PHE A 72 3.46 -39.61 -12.39
N ARG A 73 3.25 -39.89 -11.10
CA ARG A 73 2.74 -41.18 -10.62
C ARG A 73 1.24 -41.27 -10.82
N VAL A 74 0.47 -40.24 -10.44
CA VAL A 74 -1.00 -40.21 -10.55
C VAL A 74 -1.46 -40.50 -11.98
N VAL A 75 -0.83 -39.87 -12.97
CA VAL A 75 -1.16 -40.04 -14.40
C VAL A 75 -0.97 -41.48 -14.89
N ARG A 76 -0.23 -42.34 -14.17
CA ARG A 76 -0.07 -43.77 -14.51
C ARG A 76 -1.08 -44.68 -13.81
N THR A 77 -1.86 -44.16 -12.87
CA THR A 77 -2.82 -44.95 -12.08
C THR A 77 -4.20 -45.01 -12.74
N SER A 78 -5.03 -45.94 -12.26
CA SER A 78 -6.44 -46.07 -12.64
C SER A 78 -7.31 -44.91 -12.14
N VAL A 79 -6.85 -44.17 -11.12
CA VAL A 79 -7.54 -42.97 -10.61
C VAL A 79 -7.62 -41.90 -11.70
N PHE A 80 -6.54 -41.72 -12.47
CA PHE A 80 -6.54 -40.81 -13.61
C PHE A 80 -7.53 -41.26 -14.70
N ASP A 81 -7.63 -42.56 -14.96
CA ASP A 81 -8.56 -43.07 -15.97
C ASP A 81 -10.03 -42.87 -15.60
N ARG A 82 -10.35 -42.91 -14.30
CA ARG A 82 -11.70 -42.64 -13.80
C ARG A 82 -12.07 -41.16 -13.88
N HIS A 83 -11.12 -40.26 -13.63
CA HIS A 83 -11.37 -38.82 -13.51
C HIS A 83 -10.35 -37.94 -14.26
N PRO A 84 -10.15 -38.13 -15.57
CA PRO A 84 -9.08 -37.45 -16.31
C PRO A 84 -9.30 -35.93 -16.35
N ASP A 85 -10.54 -35.49 -16.54
CA ASP A 85 -10.89 -34.07 -16.69
C ASP A 85 -10.78 -33.31 -15.37
N ALA A 86 -11.22 -33.92 -14.27
CA ALA A 86 -11.14 -33.31 -12.93
C ALA A 86 -9.69 -33.20 -12.45
N ILE A 87 -8.88 -34.25 -12.65
CA ILE A 87 -7.47 -34.26 -12.20
C ILE A 87 -6.63 -33.28 -13.02
N SER A 88 -6.79 -33.26 -14.35
CA SER A 88 -6.05 -32.35 -15.22
C SER A 88 -6.45 -30.88 -15.01
N SER A 89 -7.75 -30.59 -14.82
CA SER A 89 -8.22 -29.23 -14.54
C SER A 89 -7.81 -28.74 -13.14
N ALA A 90 -7.88 -29.59 -12.11
CA ALA A 90 -7.40 -29.26 -10.76
C ALA A 90 -5.89 -28.94 -10.75
N TYR A 91 -5.08 -29.72 -11.48
CA TYR A 91 -3.66 -29.44 -11.61
C TYR A 91 -3.39 -28.12 -12.37
N MET A 92 -4.20 -27.80 -13.39
CA MET A 92 -4.09 -26.52 -14.07
C MET A 92 -4.46 -25.35 -13.15
N LEU A 93 -5.52 -25.49 -12.33
CA LEU A 93 -5.90 -24.49 -11.34
C LEU A 93 -4.80 -24.26 -10.31
N LEU A 94 -4.12 -25.31 -9.85
CA LEU A 94 -2.97 -25.19 -8.96
C LEU A 94 -1.85 -24.36 -9.59
N CYS A 95 -1.49 -24.66 -10.84
CA CYS A 95 -0.47 -23.91 -11.57
C CYS A 95 -0.87 -22.44 -11.76
N ALA A 96 -2.11 -22.20 -12.20
CA ALA A 96 -2.63 -20.86 -12.42
C ALA A 96 -2.76 -20.06 -11.12
N PHE A 97 -3.14 -20.70 -10.02
CA PHE A 97 -3.18 -20.08 -8.69
C PHE A 97 -1.79 -19.68 -8.22
N GLY A 98 -0.79 -20.54 -8.38
CA GLY A 98 0.61 -20.22 -8.08
C GLY A 98 1.08 -19.00 -8.86
N ILE A 99 0.87 -18.98 -10.18
CA ILE A 99 1.25 -17.85 -11.05
C ILE A 99 0.45 -16.58 -10.71
N SER A 100 -0.84 -16.72 -10.40
CA SER A 100 -1.71 -15.60 -9.99
C SER A 100 -1.21 -14.95 -8.71
N LEU A 101 -0.82 -15.75 -7.70
CA LEU A 101 -0.26 -15.24 -6.45
C LEU A 101 1.05 -14.48 -6.69
N MET A 102 1.95 -15.02 -7.53
CA MET A 102 3.18 -14.32 -7.93
C MET A 102 2.86 -13.01 -8.66
N THR A 103 1.86 -13.01 -9.56
CA THR A 103 1.44 -11.84 -10.34
C THR A 103 0.98 -10.71 -9.42
N VAL A 104 0.09 -11.00 -8.47
CA VAL A 104 -0.44 -10.00 -7.52
C VAL A 104 0.69 -9.40 -6.66
N PHE A 105 1.58 -10.24 -6.15
CA PHE A 105 2.66 -9.78 -5.26
C PHE A 105 3.71 -8.94 -5.99
N MET A 106 3.95 -9.22 -7.28
CA MET A 106 4.95 -8.55 -8.11
C MET A 106 4.43 -7.32 -8.86
N GLY A 107 3.27 -6.79 -8.46
CA GLY A 107 2.73 -5.55 -9.04
C GLY A 107 1.48 -5.72 -9.90
N GLY A 108 0.79 -6.85 -9.80
CA GLY A 108 -0.48 -7.09 -10.48
C GLY A 108 -0.30 -7.28 -11.98
N LEU A 109 -1.17 -6.68 -12.80
CA LEU A 109 -1.19 -6.89 -14.26
C LEU A 109 0.05 -6.36 -14.99
N ALA A 110 0.83 -5.47 -14.38
CA ALA A 110 2.11 -5.01 -14.93
C ALA A 110 3.26 -6.02 -14.73
N SER A 111 3.01 -7.08 -13.96
CA SER A 111 4.01 -8.08 -13.63
C SER A 111 4.32 -9.02 -14.81
N PRO A 112 5.58 -9.42 -15.02
CA PRO A 112 5.95 -10.41 -16.03
C PRO A 112 5.21 -11.76 -15.88
N TYR A 113 4.77 -12.12 -14.66
CA TYR A 113 4.04 -13.38 -14.42
C TYR A 113 2.66 -13.41 -15.05
N TYR A 114 2.07 -12.25 -15.41
CA TYR A 114 0.82 -12.20 -16.14
C TYR A 114 0.92 -12.96 -17.48
N ALA A 115 2.05 -12.82 -18.18
CA ALA A 115 2.31 -13.55 -19.42
C ALA A 115 2.34 -15.08 -19.21
N GLY A 116 2.85 -15.53 -18.06
CA GLY A 116 2.83 -16.94 -17.67
C GLY A 116 1.40 -17.48 -17.48
N LEU A 117 0.49 -16.64 -16.98
CA LEU A 117 -0.90 -17.01 -16.80
C LEU A 117 -1.65 -17.05 -18.15
N SER A 118 -1.39 -16.09 -19.04
CA SER A 118 -1.89 -16.13 -20.42
C SER A 118 -1.39 -17.39 -21.15
N LEU A 119 -0.12 -17.75 -20.97
CA LEU A 119 0.45 -18.98 -21.53
C LEU A 119 -0.23 -20.23 -20.98
N ALA A 120 -0.55 -20.26 -19.67
CA ALA A 120 -1.30 -21.37 -19.07
C ALA A 120 -2.71 -21.53 -19.66
N ILE A 121 -3.41 -20.41 -19.89
CA ILE A 121 -4.73 -20.39 -20.54
C ILE A 121 -4.64 -20.86 -22.01
N VAL A 122 -3.60 -20.49 -22.74
CA VAL A 122 -3.41 -21.00 -24.11
C VAL A 122 -3.05 -22.49 -24.09
N ALA A 123 -2.20 -22.90 -23.15
CA ALA A 123 -1.77 -24.29 -23.01
C ALA A 123 -2.94 -25.24 -22.67
N THR A 124 -3.95 -24.80 -21.91
CA THR A 124 -5.14 -25.63 -21.64
C THR A 124 -5.85 -26.01 -22.93
N GLY A 125 -6.12 -25.04 -23.81
CA GLY A 125 -6.82 -25.26 -25.08
C GLY A 125 -6.02 -26.11 -26.06
N LEU A 126 -4.69 -26.05 -26.03
CA LEU A 126 -3.84 -26.85 -26.91
C LEU A 126 -3.65 -28.30 -26.43
N LEU A 127 -3.53 -28.49 -25.11
CA LEU A 127 -3.15 -29.78 -24.52
C LEU A 127 -4.36 -30.64 -24.14
N PHE A 128 -5.51 -30.04 -23.82
CA PHE A 128 -6.67 -30.75 -23.29
C PHE A 128 -7.92 -30.61 -24.16
N VAL A 129 -8.74 -31.65 -24.16
CA VAL A 129 -10.08 -31.64 -24.74
C VAL A 129 -11.04 -31.95 -23.60
N TRP A 130 -11.53 -30.89 -22.96
CA TRP A 130 -12.46 -30.97 -21.83
C TRP A 130 -13.91 -30.70 -22.26
N PRO A 131 -14.90 -31.21 -21.50
CA PRO A 131 -16.27 -30.74 -21.59
C PRO A 131 -16.36 -29.23 -21.36
N ALA A 132 -17.28 -28.55 -22.05
CA ALA A 132 -17.44 -27.10 -21.97
C ALA A 132 -17.61 -26.58 -20.52
N GLN A 133 -18.31 -27.35 -19.68
CA GLN A 133 -18.50 -27.01 -18.26
C GLN A 133 -17.18 -26.92 -17.48
N VAL A 134 -16.27 -27.88 -17.70
CA VAL A 134 -14.95 -27.90 -17.04
C VAL A 134 -14.08 -26.76 -17.55
N VAL A 135 -14.14 -26.46 -18.85
CA VAL A 135 -13.44 -25.31 -19.44
C VAL A 135 -13.94 -24.02 -18.79
N LEU A 136 -15.25 -23.78 -18.80
CA LEU A 136 -15.86 -22.57 -18.24
C LEU A 136 -15.51 -22.41 -16.76
N PHE A 137 -15.69 -23.46 -15.96
CA PHE A 137 -15.39 -23.43 -14.53
C PHE A 137 -13.92 -23.12 -14.25
N THR A 138 -13.01 -23.78 -14.95
CA THR A 138 -11.56 -23.62 -14.76
C THR A 138 -11.13 -22.20 -15.10
N HIS A 139 -11.53 -21.68 -16.27
CA HIS A 139 -11.11 -20.35 -16.72
C HIS A 139 -11.83 -19.23 -15.97
N ALA A 140 -13.09 -19.41 -15.57
CA ALA A 140 -13.78 -18.50 -14.67
C ALA A 140 -13.05 -18.40 -13.32
N SER A 141 -12.68 -19.53 -12.73
CA SER A 141 -11.93 -19.56 -11.46
C SER A 141 -10.59 -18.83 -11.55
N ILE A 142 -9.83 -19.05 -12.63
CA ILE A 142 -8.56 -18.35 -12.89
C ILE A 142 -8.80 -16.84 -13.01
N SER A 143 -9.79 -16.44 -13.81
CA SER A 143 -10.11 -15.03 -14.04
C SER A 143 -10.56 -14.32 -12.76
N THR A 144 -11.43 -14.96 -11.99
CA THR A 144 -11.90 -14.45 -10.70
C THR A 144 -10.74 -14.30 -9.71
N ALA A 145 -9.82 -15.27 -9.63
CA ALA A 145 -8.66 -15.19 -8.74
C ALA A 145 -7.76 -13.99 -9.06
N ILE A 146 -7.53 -13.69 -10.34
CA ILE A 146 -6.71 -12.55 -10.77
C ILE A 146 -7.41 -11.22 -10.47
N ILE A 147 -8.70 -11.12 -10.80
CA ILE A 147 -9.48 -9.90 -10.57
C ILE A 147 -9.55 -9.62 -9.07
N ALA A 148 -9.89 -10.63 -8.26
CA ALA A 148 -9.97 -10.51 -6.81
C ALA A 148 -8.61 -10.17 -6.20
N GLY A 149 -7.55 -10.88 -6.58
CA GLY A 149 -6.20 -10.65 -6.06
C GLY A 149 -5.65 -9.26 -6.42
N THR A 150 -5.83 -8.83 -7.67
CA THR A 150 -5.42 -7.49 -8.11
C THR A 150 -6.25 -6.40 -7.43
N GLY A 151 -7.57 -6.62 -7.32
CA GLY A 151 -8.48 -5.71 -6.61
C GLY A 151 -8.09 -5.56 -5.14
N GLN A 152 -7.80 -6.65 -4.44
CA GLN A 152 -7.38 -6.63 -3.04
C GLN A 152 -6.04 -5.91 -2.86
N MET A 153 -5.08 -6.10 -3.78
CA MET A 153 -3.80 -5.38 -3.76
C MET A 153 -3.98 -3.86 -3.95
N LEU A 154 -4.85 -3.44 -4.85
CA LEU A 154 -5.16 -2.01 -5.05
C LEU A 154 -5.83 -1.41 -3.81
N LEU A 155 -6.83 -2.09 -3.25
CA LEU A 155 -7.49 -1.66 -2.02
C LEU A 155 -6.52 -1.57 -0.84
N PHE A 156 -5.59 -2.52 -0.73
CA PHE A 156 -4.59 -2.49 0.33
C PHE A 156 -3.61 -1.31 0.16
N ARG A 157 -3.21 -1.00 -1.07
CA ARG A 157 -2.36 0.16 -1.37
C ARG A 157 -3.05 1.47 -1.00
N THR A 158 -4.28 1.68 -1.45
CA THR A 158 -5.04 2.92 -1.16
C THR A 158 -5.32 3.08 0.33
N HIS A 159 -5.62 1.98 1.04
CA HIS A 159 -5.83 2.02 2.48
C HIS A 159 -4.56 2.44 3.23
N ARG A 160 -3.39 1.90 2.85
CA ARG A 160 -2.11 2.28 3.44
C ARG A 160 -1.76 3.74 3.19
N GLU A 161 -2.01 4.25 1.99
CA GLU A 161 -1.79 5.66 1.65
C GLU A 161 -2.71 6.57 2.46
N THR A 162 -3.97 6.18 2.64
CA THR A 162 -4.95 6.92 3.44
C THR A 162 -4.50 7.02 4.90
N ILE A 163 -4.06 5.90 5.50
CA ILE A 163 -3.55 5.88 6.88
C ILE A 163 -2.30 6.78 7.01
N ALA A 164 -1.35 6.67 6.08
CA ALA A 164 -0.14 7.50 6.10
C ALA A 164 -0.46 9.01 5.99
N SER A 165 -1.43 9.36 5.15
CA SER A 165 -1.93 10.73 5.02
C SER A 165 -2.59 11.22 6.31
N GLN A 166 -3.45 10.41 6.93
CA GLN A 166 -4.09 10.75 8.21
C GLN A 166 -3.07 11.03 9.32
N VAL A 167 -2.08 10.15 9.48
CA VAL A 167 -1.01 10.34 10.48
C VAL A 167 -0.24 11.64 10.23
N THR A 168 -0.03 12.00 8.95
CA THR A 168 0.64 13.26 8.60
C THR A 168 -0.22 14.47 8.97
N ILE A 169 -1.52 14.43 8.67
CA ILE A 169 -2.47 15.50 9.00
C ILE A 169 -2.59 15.68 10.52
N GLU A 170 -2.64 14.60 11.29
CA GLU A 170 -2.71 14.67 12.75
C GLU A 170 -1.44 15.31 13.34
N ARG A 171 -0.26 14.91 12.84
CA ARG A 171 1.02 15.50 13.27
C ARG A 171 1.12 16.99 12.94
N THR A 172 0.77 17.39 11.72
CA THR A 172 0.81 18.80 11.32
C THR A 172 -0.18 19.63 12.12
N THR A 173 -1.38 19.09 12.37
CA THR A 173 -2.40 19.75 13.20
C THR A 173 -1.93 19.91 14.65
N ALA A 174 -1.30 18.88 15.23
CA ALA A 174 -0.76 18.95 16.58
C ALA A 174 0.37 19.98 16.70
N ASN A 175 1.29 19.99 15.73
CA ASN A 175 2.37 20.98 15.67
C ASN A 175 1.84 22.41 15.53
N LEU A 176 0.84 22.62 14.67
CA LEU A 176 0.20 23.92 14.48
C LEU A 176 -0.48 24.40 15.76
N LYS A 177 -1.21 23.51 16.45
CA LYS A 177 -1.83 23.83 17.75
C LYS A 177 -0.78 24.19 18.81
N ALA A 178 0.32 23.45 18.90
CA ALA A 178 1.40 23.73 19.83
C ALA A 178 2.06 25.09 19.55
N ALA A 179 2.38 25.38 18.29
CA ALA A 179 2.95 26.66 17.88
C ALA A 179 1.98 27.83 18.15
N HIS A 180 0.69 27.64 17.90
CA HIS A 180 -0.33 28.64 18.19
C HIS A 180 -0.45 28.93 19.71
N GLU A 181 -0.40 27.89 20.54
CA GLU A 181 -0.42 28.07 22.00
C GLU A 181 0.85 28.75 22.51
N GLN A 182 2.03 28.42 21.98
CA GLN A 182 3.28 29.11 22.30
C GLN A 182 3.21 30.59 21.92
N LEU A 183 2.69 30.91 20.73
CA LEU A 183 2.51 32.30 20.30
C LEU A 183 1.58 33.06 21.26
N LYS A 184 0.48 32.43 21.66
CA LYS A 184 -0.48 33.00 22.63
C LYS A 184 0.13 33.21 24.01
N GLN A 185 0.96 32.28 24.48
CA GLN A 185 1.68 32.43 25.75
C GLN A 185 2.68 33.59 25.68
N LEU A 186 3.40 33.72 24.56
CA LEU A 186 4.37 34.79 24.35
C LEU A 186 3.69 36.16 24.27
N ASP A 187 2.53 36.25 23.61
CA ASP A 187 1.73 37.48 23.55
C ASP A 187 1.21 37.91 24.93
N ARG A 188 0.73 36.95 25.74
CA ARG A 188 0.34 37.20 27.14
C ARG A 188 1.51 37.67 27.99
N PHE A 189 2.66 37.00 27.89
CA PHE A 189 3.87 37.38 28.62
C PHE A 189 4.32 38.79 28.24
N LYS A 190 4.35 39.12 26.94
CA LYS A 190 4.68 40.46 26.44
C LYS A 190 3.74 41.50 27.03
N SER A 191 2.44 41.26 26.99
CA SER A 191 1.43 42.18 27.52
C SER A 191 1.60 42.42 29.02
N GLN A 192 1.82 41.36 29.81
CA GLN A 192 2.07 41.46 31.24
C GLN A 192 3.39 42.19 31.54
N PHE A 193 4.45 41.90 30.80
CA PHE A 193 5.75 42.54 30.95
C PHE A 193 5.66 44.06 30.75
N PHE A 194 5.01 44.51 29.67
CA PHE A 194 4.83 45.94 29.42
C PHE A 194 3.93 46.60 30.46
N ALA A 195 2.82 45.97 30.86
CA ALA A 195 1.95 46.51 31.89
C ALA A 195 2.70 46.68 33.23
N ASN A 196 3.46 45.66 33.64
CA ASN A 196 4.25 45.69 34.87
C ASN A 196 5.32 46.77 34.81
N ILE A 197 6.10 46.83 33.72
CA ILE A 197 7.15 47.85 33.56
C ILE A 197 6.58 49.26 33.60
N THR A 198 5.47 49.53 32.90
CA THR A 198 4.85 50.86 32.91
C THR A 198 4.38 51.24 34.32
N HIS A 199 3.79 50.31 35.06
CA HIS A 199 3.33 50.58 36.43
C HIS A 199 4.50 50.85 37.40
N GLU A 200 5.56 50.05 37.30
CA GLU A 200 6.79 50.21 38.09
C GLU A 200 7.54 51.50 37.75
N PHE A 201 7.46 52.01 36.51
CA PHE A 201 8.05 53.31 36.15
C PHE A 201 7.16 54.50 36.52
N LYS A 202 5.85 54.38 36.42
CA LYS A 202 4.90 55.47 36.70
C LYS A 202 5.01 56.01 38.13
N THR A 203 5.17 55.12 39.11
CA THR A 203 5.27 55.48 40.53
C THR A 203 6.49 56.35 40.85
N PRO A 204 7.75 55.93 40.57
CA PRO A 204 8.93 56.75 40.82
C PRO A 204 8.94 58.03 39.96
N LEU A 205 8.44 57.98 38.72
CA LEU A 205 8.36 59.17 37.89
C LEU A 205 7.40 60.22 38.47
N ALA A 206 6.23 59.77 38.96
CA ALA A 206 5.28 60.64 39.65
C ALA A 206 5.88 61.24 40.94
N MET A 207 6.63 60.43 41.70
CA MET A 207 7.35 60.90 42.90
C MET A 207 8.43 61.94 42.58
N ILE A 208 9.07 61.88 41.41
CA ILE A 208 10.07 62.86 40.96
C ILE A 208 9.39 64.11 40.38
N LEU A 209 8.32 63.94 39.60
CA LEU A 209 7.65 65.03 38.88
C LEU A 209 6.83 65.93 39.82
N SER A 210 6.17 65.37 40.83
CA SER A 210 5.30 66.15 41.73
C SER A 210 6.06 67.25 42.51
N PRO A 211 7.22 67.00 43.14
CA PRO A 211 8.03 68.07 43.74
C PRO A 211 8.56 69.07 42.70
N LEU A 212 8.91 68.60 41.50
CA LEU A 212 9.39 69.44 40.40
C LEU A 212 8.32 70.42 39.91
N GLU A 213 7.06 69.97 39.86
CA GLU A 213 5.90 70.78 39.53
C GLU A 213 5.66 71.88 40.58
N LEU A 214 5.66 71.51 41.86
CA LEU A 214 5.49 72.47 42.96
C LEU A 214 6.62 73.51 42.98
N LEU A 215 7.85 73.09 42.70
CA LEU A 215 9.00 74.00 42.59
C LEU A 215 8.81 75.01 41.45
N LEU A 216 8.41 74.54 40.26
CA LEU A 216 8.21 75.38 39.07
C LEU A 216 7.07 76.40 39.22
N HIS A 217 6.05 76.07 40.02
CA HIS A 217 4.94 76.96 40.39
C HIS A 217 5.28 77.94 41.53
N GLY A 218 6.46 77.82 42.15
CA GLY A 218 6.92 78.70 43.23
C GLY A 218 6.34 78.37 44.61
N GLU A 219 5.69 77.22 44.77
CA GLU A 219 5.03 76.81 46.02
C GLU A 219 6.02 76.37 47.11
N VAL A 220 7.26 76.07 46.73
CA VAL A 220 8.33 75.57 47.64
C VAL A 220 9.55 76.52 47.70
N GLY A 221 9.46 77.70 47.07
CA GLY A 221 10.52 78.72 47.01
C GLY A 221 10.81 79.25 45.60
N GLU A 222 11.47 80.42 45.50
CA GLU A 222 11.84 81.01 44.20
C GLU A 222 13.10 80.36 43.60
N ILE A 223 13.02 80.02 42.31
CA ILE A 223 14.12 79.37 41.56
C ILE A 223 14.90 80.44 40.75
N PRO A 224 16.24 80.44 40.79
CA PRO A 224 17.05 81.32 39.94
C PRO A 224 16.73 81.15 38.44
N PRO A 225 16.71 82.25 37.64
CA PRO A 225 16.35 82.20 36.22
C PRO A 225 17.19 81.22 35.38
N THR A 226 18.45 81.01 35.77
CA THR A 226 19.40 80.12 35.11
C THR A 226 19.08 78.63 35.28
N GLN A 227 18.40 78.25 36.36
CA GLN A 227 18.03 76.86 36.66
C GLN A 227 16.61 76.50 36.22
N ARG A 228 15.72 77.50 36.09
CA ARG A 228 14.32 77.30 35.69
C ARG A 228 14.18 76.55 34.36
N ALA A 229 14.98 76.92 33.37
CA ALA A 229 14.96 76.27 32.06
C ALA A 229 15.31 74.77 32.12
N THR A 230 16.24 74.38 32.99
CA THR A 230 16.64 72.98 33.19
C THR A 230 15.52 72.19 33.87
N PHE A 231 14.89 72.73 34.92
CA PHE A 231 13.77 72.07 35.59
C PHE A 231 12.54 71.95 34.69
N GLU A 232 12.22 72.95 33.87
CA GLU A 232 11.15 72.86 32.86
C GLU A 232 11.45 71.79 31.80
N MET A 233 12.72 71.58 31.44
CA MET A 233 13.13 70.52 30.51
C MET A 233 12.99 69.13 31.16
N MET A 234 13.43 68.97 32.41
CA MET A 234 13.29 67.72 33.17
C MET A 234 11.81 67.35 33.36
N PHE A 235 10.98 68.33 33.74
CA PHE A 235 9.54 68.12 33.93
C PHE A 235 8.85 67.71 32.62
N ARG A 236 9.09 68.43 31.51
CA ARG A 236 8.55 68.07 30.19
C ARG A 236 9.00 66.70 29.70
N SER A 237 10.25 66.33 29.99
CA SER A 237 10.80 65.03 29.59
C SER A 237 10.18 63.87 30.39
N GLY A 238 9.97 64.06 31.70
CA GLY A 238 9.27 63.06 32.51
C GLY A 238 7.79 62.94 32.14
N MET A 239 7.08 64.05 31.89
CA MET A 239 5.68 64.00 31.46
C MET A 239 5.46 63.29 30.11
N LYS A 240 6.47 63.21 29.25
CA LYS A 240 6.43 62.42 27.99
C LYS A 240 6.56 60.91 28.19
N LEU A 241 7.07 60.47 29.34
CA LEU A 241 7.32 59.06 29.67
C LEU A 241 6.16 58.41 30.45
N LEU A 242 5.19 59.21 30.91
CA LEU A 242 3.93 58.77 31.52
C LEU A 242 2.85 58.47 30.48
#